data_AF-A0A7C6SC93-F1
#
_entry.id   AF-A0A7C6SC93-F1
#
_cell.length_a   1.000
_cell.length_b   1.000
_cell.length_c   1.000
_cell.angle_alpha   90.00
_cell.angle_beta   90.00
_cell.angle_gamma   90.00
#
_symmetry.space_group_name_H-M   'P 1'
#
loop_
_entity.id
_entity.type
_entity.pdbx_description
1 polymer ?
#
loop_
_entity_poly.entity_id
_entity_poly.type
_entity_poly.pdbx_seq_one_letter_code
_entity_poly.pdbx_strand_id
1 'polypeptide(L)'
;MEIKYVLNGGIWAPKDEVKEAFYTELYNFVNSNYDTELKEMSLADFIVSEPYIIGNMVGKYFLKEEVGGKVENQPENYFIGYLYRNKKFLDLIPHLIHFFALWREIENCTEPNATDFFANSWASLVDTAKFFKYTTVEDLRKSPEAPSVQDPRILNMLQNCPGLYHAPTEFEEGARIPKPKRDNYEFIGWYDNPEFEGEVLTHLVDGVDIYYARWATHTFFHSNDGYATFDDLYTDFLNDFSEVVGKQVTKDVERLPKHGPVSEFCKESFNGNLNKFFATPKYYDKWIWLIDWFRSLMKDNPKKLRHFEFADGKFGLEAQVRWELNSLFVSRFHLTWPITGDYSGIGIKEKLADSTNSSIIKVKYPVGENVKFPKMNRDGYELVGFYDNHELLGEQVTSITDDTYAAKTLYAKWNKL
;
A
#
# COMPACT_ATOMS: atom_id res chain seq x y z
N MET A 1 -13.53 -37.06 16.56
CA MET A 1 -12.46 -36.34 17.29
C MET A 1 -12.69 -34.87 17.04
N GLU A 2 -12.85 -34.07 18.10
CA GLU A 2 -13.03 -32.61 17.97
C GLU A 2 -11.68 -31.98 17.62
N ILE A 3 -11.63 -31.15 16.57
CA ILE A 3 -10.42 -30.46 16.13
C ILE A 3 -10.36 -29.07 16.74
N LYS A 4 -9.21 -28.72 17.33
CA LYS A 4 -8.95 -27.42 17.96
C LYS A 4 -7.80 -26.71 17.27
N TYR A 5 -7.86 -25.38 17.25
CA TYR A 5 -6.84 -24.53 16.64
C TYR A 5 -6.33 -23.51 17.64
N VAL A 6 -5.02 -23.47 17.81
CA VAL A 6 -4.31 -22.44 18.58
C VAL A 6 -3.73 -21.45 17.58
N LEU A 7 -4.43 -20.32 17.41
CA LEU A 7 -4.12 -19.34 16.37
C LEU A 7 -2.91 -18.45 16.67
N ASN A 8 -2.36 -18.50 17.89
CA ASN A 8 -1.18 -17.74 18.31
C ASN A 8 -1.23 -16.25 17.90
N GLY A 9 -2.32 -15.58 18.29
CA GLY A 9 -2.57 -14.17 17.99
C GLY A 9 -3.18 -13.89 16.61
N GLY A 10 -3.35 -14.93 15.77
CA GLY A 10 -4.09 -14.82 14.51
C GLY A 10 -5.60 -14.91 14.68
N ILE A 11 -6.31 -14.65 13.59
CA ILE A 11 -7.75 -14.75 13.43
C ILE A 11 -8.08 -15.53 12.16
N TRP A 12 -9.24 -16.19 12.13
CA TRP A 12 -9.75 -16.76 10.87
C TRP A 12 -10.15 -15.64 9.91
N ALA A 13 -9.67 -15.71 8.66
CA ALA A 13 -10.00 -14.76 7.60
C ALA A 13 -10.36 -15.51 6.30
N PRO A 14 -11.43 -16.32 6.29
CA PRO A 14 -11.74 -17.21 5.16
C PRO A 14 -11.99 -16.45 3.84
N LYS A 15 -12.38 -15.17 3.92
CA LYS A 15 -12.55 -14.29 2.75
C LYS A 15 -11.22 -13.90 2.11
N ASP A 16 -10.14 -13.82 2.88
CA ASP A 16 -8.82 -13.52 2.33
C ASP A 16 -8.32 -14.66 1.41
N GLU A 17 -8.69 -15.92 1.66
CA GLU A 17 -8.41 -17.01 0.71
C GLU A 17 -9.14 -16.81 -0.63
N VAL A 18 -10.40 -16.38 -0.60
CA VAL A 18 -11.18 -16.09 -1.81
C VAL A 18 -10.55 -14.93 -2.58
N LYS A 19 -10.11 -13.88 -1.86
CA LYS A 19 -9.39 -12.73 -2.43
C LYS A 19 -8.09 -13.17 -3.12
N GLU A 20 -7.24 -13.90 -2.41
CA GLU A 20 -5.95 -14.38 -2.93
C GLU A 20 -6.14 -15.24 -4.18
N ALA A 21 -7.11 -16.15 -4.17
CA ALA A 21 -7.43 -16.99 -5.32
C ALA A 21 -7.93 -16.16 -6.51
N PHE A 22 -8.87 -15.23 -6.28
CA PHE A 22 -9.43 -14.39 -7.35
C PHE A 22 -8.38 -13.47 -7.97
N TYR A 23 -7.55 -12.82 -7.15
CA TYR A 23 -6.49 -11.94 -7.64
C TYR A 23 -5.32 -12.68 -8.29
N THR A 24 -4.99 -13.88 -7.82
CA THR A 24 -4.00 -14.73 -8.50
C THR A 24 -4.46 -15.09 -9.91
N GLU A 25 -5.74 -15.42 -10.06
CA GLU A 25 -6.34 -15.69 -11.37
C GLU A 25 -6.34 -14.44 -12.27
N LEU A 26 -6.69 -13.27 -11.73
CA LEU A 26 -6.65 -12.00 -12.46
C LEU A 26 -5.22 -11.64 -12.90
N TYR A 27 -4.26 -11.75 -11.99
CA TYR A 27 -2.85 -11.46 -12.24
C TYR A 27 -2.29 -12.35 -13.36
N ASN A 28 -2.53 -13.67 -13.26
CA ASN A 28 -2.08 -14.63 -14.26
C ASN A 28 -2.78 -14.43 -15.60
N PHE A 29 -4.09 -14.16 -15.60
CA PHE A 29 -4.85 -13.87 -16.81
C PHE A 29 -4.26 -12.66 -17.54
N VAL A 30 -4.03 -11.54 -16.86
CA VAL A 30 -3.50 -10.33 -17.49
C VAL A 30 -2.09 -10.56 -18.03
N ASN A 31 -1.19 -11.10 -17.21
CA ASN A 31 0.21 -11.29 -17.59
C ASN A 31 0.41 -12.33 -18.71
N SER A 32 -0.52 -13.28 -18.86
CA SER A 32 -0.47 -14.28 -19.93
C SER A 32 -1.04 -13.77 -21.25
N ASN A 33 -1.96 -12.80 -21.22
CA ASN A 33 -2.70 -12.35 -22.42
C ASN A 33 -2.26 -10.97 -22.93
N TYR A 34 -1.61 -10.16 -22.09
CA TYR A 34 -1.24 -8.79 -22.44
C TYR A 34 0.18 -8.45 -22.00
N ASP A 35 0.80 -7.53 -22.73
CA ASP A 35 2.05 -6.92 -22.32
C ASP A 35 1.75 -5.64 -21.53
N THR A 36 1.95 -5.68 -20.22
CA THR A 36 1.51 -4.62 -19.29
C THR A 36 2.54 -4.38 -18.20
N GLU A 37 2.45 -3.21 -17.56
CA GLU A 37 3.27 -2.83 -16.41
C GLU A 37 3.08 -3.74 -15.18
N LEU A 38 2.00 -4.55 -15.15
CA LEU A 38 1.77 -5.54 -14.07
C LEU A 38 2.91 -6.57 -13.99
N LYS A 39 3.62 -6.85 -15.09
CA LYS A 39 4.75 -7.79 -15.10
C LYS A 39 5.92 -7.34 -14.21
N GLU A 40 6.03 -6.05 -13.94
CA GLU A 40 7.06 -5.47 -13.07
C GLU A 40 6.65 -5.49 -11.59
N MET A 41 5.39 -5.84 -11.28
CA MET A 41 4.85 -5.94 -9.93
C MET A 41 4.78 -7.40 -9.50
N SER A 42 5.20 -7.70 -8.26
CA SER A 42 5.04 -9.05 -7.72
C SER A 42 3.57 -9.38 -7.44
N LEU A 43 3.19 -10.66 -7.50
CA LEU A 43 1.83 -11.09 -7.14
C LEU A 43 1.44 -10.65 -5.72
N ALA A 44 2.38 -10.71 -4.77
CA ALA A 44 2.13 -10.31 -3.39
C ALA A 44 1.79 -8.81 -3.29
N ASP A 45 2.51 -7.96 -4.01
CA ASP A 45 2.24 -6.52 -4.06
C ASP A 45 0.90 -6.22 -4.75
N PHE A 46 0.56 -6.99 -5.79
CA PHE A 46 -0.74 -6.86 -6.48
C PHE A 46 -1.92 -7.21 -5.56
N ILE A 47 -1.83 -8.32 -4.82
CA ILE A 47 -2.91 -8.79 -3.93
C ILE A 47 -3.25 -7.78 -2.84
N VAL A 48 -2.25 -7.02 -2.37
CA VAL A 48 -2.40 -6.02 -1.28
C VAL A 48 -2.53 -4.58 -1.80
N SER A 49 -2.60 -4.39 -3.12
CA SER A 49 -2.76 -3.06 -3.73
C SER A 49 -4.10 -2.42 -3.41
N GLU A 50 -4.11 -1.10 -3.34
CA GLU A 50 -5.34 -0.32 -3.13
C GLU A 50 -6.32 -0.47 -4.30
N PRO A 51 -7.65 -0.42 -4.07
CA PRO A 51 -8.67 -0.65 -5.10
C PRO A 51 -8.47 0.19 -6.37
N TYR A 52 -8.14 1.47 -6.21
CA TYR A 52 -7.89 2.37 -7.35
C TYR A 52 -6.60 2.03 -8.11
N ILE A 53 -5.57 1.52 -7.43
CA ILE A 53 -4.34 1.06 -8.09
C ILE A 53 -4.66 -0.16 -8.96
N ILE A 54 -5.37 -1.15 -8.41
CA ILE A 54 -5.82 -2.34 -9.15
C ILE A 54 -6.67 -1.92 -10.35
N GLY A 55 -7.65 -1.03 -10.15
CA GLY A 55 -8.49 -0.49 -11.21
C GLY A 55 -7.69 0.19 -12.32
N ASN A 56 -6.74 1.07 -11.97
CA ASN A 56 -5.92 1.79 -12.94
C ASN A 56 -5.00 0.86 -13.74
N MET A 57 -4.42 -0.15 -13.09
CA MET A 57 -3.49 -1.08 -13.76
C MET A 57 -4.20 -2.02 -14.73
N VAL A 58 -5.31 -2.64 -14.29
CA VAL A 58 -5.90 -3.79 -15.00
C VAL A 58 -7.40 -3.69 -15.25
N GLY A 59 -8.05 -2.60 -14.84
CA GLY A 59 -9.49 -2.39 -15.00
C GLY A 59 -9.97 -2.52 -16.45
N LYS A 60 -9.17 -2.11 -17.44
CA LYS A 60 -9.49 -2.25 -18.87
C LYS A 60 -9.57 -3.70 -19.39
N TYR A 61 -9.05 -4.67 -18.63
CA TYR A 61 -9.06 -6.10 -19.00
C TYR A 61 -10.10 -6.90 -18.21
N PHE A 62 -10.81 -6.26 -17.26
CA PHE A 62 -11.69 -6.94 -16.33
C PHE A 62 -12.97 -7.48 -17.01
N LEU A 63 -13.70 -6.61 -17.71
CA LEU A 63 -14.90 -6.98 -18.48
C LEU A 63 -14.99 -6.16 -19.77
N LYS A 64 -15.74 -6.68 -20.74
CA LYS A 64 -16.13 -5.93 -21.92
C LYS A 64 -17.34 -5.06 -21.57
N GLU A 65 -17.20 -3.76 -21.72
CA GLU A 65 -18.26 -2.80 -21.43
C GLU A 65 -19.44 -2.97 -22.41
N GLU A 66 -20.63 -3.15 -21.84
CA GLU A 66 -21.90 -3.31 -22.55
C GLU A 66 -23.03 -2.94 -21.56
N VAL A 67 -23.71 -1.83 -21.78
CA VAL A 67 -24.85 -1.42 -20.95
C VAL A 67 -25.97 -2.45 -21.06
N GLY A 68 -26.48 -2.93 -19.92
CA GLY A 68 -27.44 -4.03 -19.84
C GLY A 68 -26.83 -5.38 -20.19
N GLY A 69 -25.49 -5.47 -20.23
CA GLY A 69 -24.74 -6.68 -20.53
C GLY A 69 -24.97 -7.78 -19.50
N LYS A 70 -24.50 -8.98 -19.84
CA LYS A 70 -24.61 -10.16 -18.96
C LYS A 70 -23.35 -11.01 -19.02
N VAL A 71 -23.09 -11.74 -17.94
CA VAL A 71 -21.89 -12.59 -17.80
C VAL A 71 -21.79 -13.62 -18.92
N GLU A 72 -22.92 -14.21 -19.35
CA GLU A 72 -22.96 -15.23 -20.40
C GLU A 72 -22.54 -14.73 -21.79
N ASN A 73 -22.58 -13.40 -21.99
CA ASN A 73 -22.23 -12.74 -23.25
C ASN A 73 -20.78 -12.20 -23.24
N GLN A 74 -20.10 -12.24 -22.08
CA GLN A 74 -18.74 -11.75 -21.96
C GLN A 74 -17.76 -12.66 -22.74
N PRO A 75 -16.87 -12.09 -23.57
CA PRO A 75 -15.89 -12.87 -24.33
C PRO A 75 -14.68 -13.28 -23.46
N GLU A 76 -14.04 -14.41 -23.82
CA GLU A 76 -12.94 -15.00 -23.04
C GLU A 76 -11.67 -14.15 -22.98
N ASN A 77 -11.53 -13.18 -23.89
CA ASN A 77 -10.44 -12.20 -23.84
C ASN A 77 -10.71 -11.05 -22.88
N TYR A 78 -11.64 -11.19 -21.94
CA TYR A 78 -11.80 -10.32 -20.76
C TYR A 78 -12.00 -11.22 -19.54
N PHE A 79 -11.52 -10.77 -18.38
CA PHE A 79 -11.40 -11.63 -17.20
C PHE A 79 -12.72 -12.27 -16.76
N ILE A 80 -13.82 -11.50 -16.68
CA ILE A 80 -15.14 -12.03 -16.30
C ILE A 80 -15.62 -13.11 -17.29
N GLY A 81 -15.41 -12.90 -18.60
CA GLY A 81 -15.74 -13.90 -19.62
C GLY A 81 -14.86 -15.15 -19.51
N TYR A 82 -13.56 -14.97 -19.27
CA TYR A 82 -12.62 -16.07 -19.00
C TYR A 82 -13.07 -16.91 -17.79
N LEU A 83 -13.39 -16.28 -16.65
CA LEU A 83 -13.84 -16.98 -15.45
C LEU A 83 -15.10 -17.80 -15.71
N TYR A 84 -16.11 -17.18 -16.33
CA TYR A 84 -17.38 -17.84 -16.62
C TYR A 84 -17.21 -19.08 -17.52
N ARG A 85 -16.44 -18.95 -18.60
CA ARG A 85 -16.23 -20.04 -19.58
C ARG A 85 -15.41 -21.19 -19.01
N ASN A 86 -14.47 -20.88 -18.13
CA ASN A 86 -13.67 -21.86 -17.40
C ASN A 86 -14.35 -22.35 -16.11
N LYS A 87 -15.62 -21.98 -15.87
CA LYS A 87 -16.42 -22.40 -14.71
C LYS A 87 -15.78 -22.07 -13.35
N LYS A 88 -15.08 -20.93 -13.28
CA LYS A 88 -14.43 -20.43 -12.06
C LYS A 88 -15.31 -19.35 -11.40
N PHE A 89 -15.39 -19.36 -10.07
CA PHE A 89 -16.07 -18.32 -9.28
C PHE A 89 -17.54 -18.06 -9.66
N LEU A 90 -18.27 -19.10 -10.10
CA LEU A 90 -19.62 -18.94 -10.66
C LEU A 90 -20.64 -18.35 -9.67
N ASP A 91 -20.48 -18.62 -8.37
CA ASP A 91 -21.34 -18.03 -7.32
C ASP A 91 -20.86 -16.64 -6.89
N LEU A 92 -19.56 -16.36 -7.01
CA LEU A 92 -18.98 -15.08 -6.62
C LEU A 92 -19.30 -13.98 -7.64
N ILE A 93 -19.27 -14.26 -8.94
CA ILE A 93 -19.57 -13.26 -9.98
C ILE A 93 -20.94 -12.58 -9.77
N PRO A 94 -22.08 -13.30 -9.63
CA PRO A 94 -23.37 -12.66 -9.38
C PRO A 94 -23.41 -11.91 -8.04
N HIS A 95 -22.68 -12.39 -7.03
CA HIS A 95 -22.52 -11.69 -5.75
C HIS A 95 -21.81 -10.35 -5.91
N LEU A 96 -20.75 -10.28 -6.71
CA LEU A 96 -20.02 -9.05 -7.03
C LEU A 96 -20.89 -8.07 -7.82
N ILE A 97 -21.68 -8.56 -8.79
CA ILE A 97 -22.62 -7.72 -9.55
C ILE A 97 -23.64 -7.05 -8.61
N HIS A 98 -24.20 -7.80 -7.66
CA HIS A 98 -25.14 -7.25 -6.68
C HIS A 98 -24.46 -6.29 -5.71
N PHE A 99 -23.26 -6.64 -5.21
CA PHE A 99 -22.48 -5.76 -4.35
C PHE A 99 -22.19 -4.42 -5.03
N PHE A 100 -21.75 -4.43 -6.29
CA PHE A 100 -21.49 -3.24 -7.08
C PHE A 100 -22.72 -2.32 -7.17
N ALA A 101 -23.88 -2.88 -7.56
CA ALA A 101 -25.10 -2.11 -7.69
C ALA A 101 -25.50 -1.44 -6.36
N LEU A 102 -25.43 -2.18 -5.25
CA LEU A 102 -25.71 -1.66 -3.91
C LEU A 102 -24.71 -0.58 -3.49
N TRP A 103 -23.42 -0.82 -3.68
CA TRP A 103 -22.36 0.12 -3.32
C TRP A 103 -22.59 1.48 -3.99
N ARG A 104 -22.88 1.45 -5.29
CA ARG A 104 -23.07 2.63 -6.14
C ARG A 104 -24.37 3.37 -5.86
N GLU A 105 -25.45 2.64 -5.55
CA GLU A 105 -26.70 3.21 -5.06
C GLU A 105 -26.46 4.00 -3.76
N ILE A 106 -25.77 3.41 -2.79
CA ILE A 106 -25.54 4.01 -1.46
C ILE A 106 -24.62 5.23 -1.55
N GLU A 107 -23.62 5.20 -2.43
CA GLU A 107 -22.77 6.36 -2.72
C GLU A 107 -23.49 7.47 -3.51
N ASN A 108 -24.77 7.28 -3.89
CA ASN A 108 -25.55 8.21 -4.71
C ASN A 108 -24.81 8.61 -6.00
N CYS A 109 -24.17 7.64 -6.66
CA CYS A 109 -23.47 7.86 -7.91
C CYS A 109 -24.46 8.30 -9.01
N THR A 110 -24.20 9.44 -9.66
CA THR A 110 -25.17 10.12 -10.56
C THR A 110 -24.87 9.93 -12.04
N GLU A 111 -23.76 9.29 -12.39
CA GLU A 111 -23.40 9.03 -13.78
C GLU A 111 -24.40 8.06 -14.45
N PRO A 112 -24.58 8.16 -15.79
CA PRO A 112 -25.47 7.26 -16.51
C PRO A 112 -25.10 5.79 -16.28
N ASN A 113 -26.09 4.96 -15.95
CA ASN A 113 -25.93 3.52 -15.68
C ASN A 113 -24.98 3.22 -14.50
N ALA A 114 -24.90 4.10 -13.49
CA ALA A 114 -23.97 3.98 -12.36
C ALA A 114 -23.99 2.62 -11.63
N THR A 115 -25.17 1.96 -11.58
CA THR A 115 -25.40 0.69 -10.89
C THR A 115 -25.31 -0.54 -11.81
N ASP A 116 -25.05 -0.33 -13.11
CA ASP A 116 -24.86 -1.42 -14.07
C ASP A 116 -23.40 -1.89 -14.09
N PHE A 117 -23.16 -3.10 -13.58
CA PHE A 117 -21.83 -3.70 -13.50
C PHE A 117 -21.12 -3.82 -14.86
N PHE A 118 -21.87 -3.95 -15.96
CA PHE A 118 -21.26 -4.09 -17.28
C PHE A 118 -21.08 -2.74 -17.99
N ALA A 119 -21.53 -1.63 -17.40
CA ALA A 119 -21.41 -0.31 -18.02
C ALA A 119 -20.00 0.30 -17.91
N ASN A 120 -19.19 -0.10 -16.92
CA ASN A 120 -17.85 0.46 -16.72
C ASN A 120 -16.90 -0.58 -16.09
N SER A 121 -15.92 -1.03 -16.87
CA SER A 121 -15.00 -2.10 -16.46
C SER A 121 -14.09 -1.69 -15.30
N TRP A 122 -13.64 -0.44 -15.30
CA TRP A 122 -12.79 0.10 -14.24
C TRP A 122 -13.54 0.18 -12.91
N ALA A 123 -14.75 0.75 -12.91
CA ALA A 123 -15.55 0.92 -11.69
C ALA A 123 -15.92 -0.45 -11.09
N SER A 124 -16.31 -1.40 -11.93
CA SER A 124 -16.65 -2.77 -11.51
C SER A 124 -15.46 -3.49 -10.86
N LEU A 125 -14.24 -3.29 -11.37
CA LEU A 125 -13.05 -3.85 -10.72
C LEU A 125 -12.69 -3.11 -9.43
N VAL A 126 -12.76 -1.78 -9.40
CA VAL A 126 -12.48 -0.98 -8.20
C VAL A 126 -13.40 -1.39 -7.06
N ASP A 127 -14.70 -1.53 -7.31
CA ASP A 127 -15.65 -1.92 -6.27
C ASP A 127 -15.56 -3.41 -5.92
N THR A 128 -15.20 -4.28 -6.89
CA THR A 128 -14.79 -5.66 -6.57
C THR A 128 -13.57 -5.66 -5.62
N ALA A 129 -12.63 -4.74 -5.81
CA ALA A 129 -11.49 -4.61 -4.92
C ALA A 129 -11.87 -4.03 -3.54
N LYS A 130 -12.84 -3.12 -3.46
CA LYS A 130 -13.43 -2.70 -2.18
C LYS A 130 -14.10 -3.86 -1.46
N PHE A 131 -14.85 -4.70 -2.19
CA PHE A 131 -15.46 -5.91 -1.64
C PHE A 131 -14.40 -6.77 -0.95
N PHE A 132 -13.25 -7.02 -1.57
CA PHE A 132 -12.19 -7.83 -0.99
C PHE A 132 -11.38 -7.11 0.09
N LYS A 133 -11.15 -5.81 -0.03
CA LYS A 133 -10.42 -4.99 0.95
C LYS A 133 -11.13 -4.98 2.31
N TYR A 134 -12.44 -4.78 2.30
CA TYR A 134 -13.22 -4.68 3.55
C TYR A 134 -13.67 -6.07 4.00
N THR A 135 -12.97 -6.63 4.97
CA THR A 135 -13.27 -7.99 5.47
C THR A 135 -14.17 -7.97 6.69
N THR A 136 -14.09 -6.92 7.52
CA THR A 136 -14.88 -6.77 8.74
C THR A 136 -15.72 -5.49 8.73
N VAL A 137 -16.74 -5.45 9.61
CA VAL A 137 -17.51 -4.22 9.90
C VAL A 137 -16.58 -3.10 10.40
N GLU A 138 -15.53 -3.47 11.13
CA GLU A 138 -14.57 -2.52 11.68
C GLU A 138 -13.65 -1.94 10.61
N ASP A 139 -13.20 -2.75 9.64
CA ASP A 139 -12.44 -2.30 8.47
C ASP A 139 -13.24 -1.26 7.70
N LEU A 140 -14.54 -1.56 7.50
CA LEU A 140 -15.45 -0.63 6.86
C LEU A 140 -15.54 0.64 7.70
N ARG A 141 -15.87 0.61 8.99
CA ARG A 141 -15.99 1.83 9.83
C ARG A 141 -14.78 2.74 9.82
N LYS A 142 -13.57 2.20 9.68
CA LYS A 142 -12.31 2.97 9.65
C LYS A 142 -11.93 3.51 8.27
N SER A 143 -12.62 3.08 7.22
CA SER A 143 -12.28 3.45 5.85
C SER A 143 -12.69 4.90 5.52
N PRO A 144 -11.87 5.65 4.74
CA PRO A 144 -12.23 6.98 4.27
C PRO A 144 -13.41 6.98 3.28
N GLU A 145 -13.71 5.84 2.66
CA GLU A 145 -14.88 5.59 1.81
C GLU A 145 -16.15 5.28 2.63
N ALA A 146 -16.01 5.00 3.93
CA ALA A 146 -17.07 4.54 4.81
C ALA A 146 -17.83 5.55 5.69
N PRO A 147 -17.61 6.88 5.65
CA PRO A 147 -18.57 7.80 6.24
C PRO A 147 -19.96 7.71 5.59
N SER A 148 -20.06 7.28 4.33
CA SER A 148 -21.32 7.17 3.58
C SER A 148 -21.91 5.75 3.49
N VAL A 149 -21.12 4.70 3.74
CA VAL A 149 -21.47 3.31 3.36
C VAL A 149 -21.72 2.38 4.57
N GLN A 150 -22.10 2.91 5.74
CA GLN A 150 -22.50 2.12 6.92
C GLN A 150 -23.91 1.48 6.75
N ASP A 151 -24.16 0.83 5.62
CA ASP A 151 -25.44 0.20 5.30
C ASP A 151 -25.43 -1.30 5.65
N PRO A 152 -26.42 -1.81 6.41
CA PRO A 152 -26.53 -3.23 6.75
C PRO A 152 -26.54 -4.17 5.54
N ARG A 153 -27.03 -3.72 4.37
CA ARG A 153 -27.04 -4.50 3.12
C ARG A 153 -25.63 -4.77 2.63
N ILE A 154 -24.75 -3.77 2.69
CA ILE A 154 -23.32 -3.92 2.34
C ILE A 154 -22.64 -4.88 3.31
N LEU A 155 -22.86 -4.71 4.61
CA LEU A 155 -22.30 -5.62 5.62
C LEU A 155 -22.72 -7.07 5.37
N ASN A 156 -24.00 -7.29 5.05
CA ASN A 156 -24.52 -8.61 4.70
C ASN A 156 -23.80 -9.20 3.48
N MET A 157 -23.57 -8.41 2.43
CA MET A 157 -22.82 -8.86 1.26
C MET A 157 -21.37 -9.23 1.62
N LEU A 158 -20.70 -8.44 2.45
CA LEU A 158 -19.31 -8.70 2.86
C LEU A 158 -19.19 -9.99 3.70
N GLN A 159 -20.17 -10.27 4.57
CA GLN A 159 -20.20 -11.44 5.44
C GLN A 159 -20.58 -12.74 4.72
N ASN A 160 -21.38 -12.66 3.67
CA ASN A 160 -21.84 -13.82 2.89
C ASN A 160 -21.07 -13.98 1.58
N CYS A 161 -19.74 -13.80 1.62
CA CYS A 161 -18.89 -14.03 0.45
C CYS A 161 -19.03 -15.49 -0.02
N PRO A 162 -19.27 -15.76 -1.31
CA PRO A 162 -19.27 -17.12 -1.83
C PRO A 162 -17.88 -17.74 -1.87
N GLY A 163 -17.79 -19.06 -1.70
CA GLY A 163 -16.53 -19.81 -1.76
C GLY A 163 -15.69 -19.77 -0.47
N LEU A 164 -16.26 -19.28 0.64
CA LEU A 164 -15.61 -19.34 1.95
C LEU A 164 -15.35 -20.79 2.36
N TYR A 165 -14.14 -21.05 2.86
CA TYR A 165 -13.77 -22.31 3.45
C TYR A 165 -13.48 -22.09 4.94
N HIS A 166 -14.28 -22.73 5.79
CA HIS A 166 -14.13 -22.64 7.24
C HIS A 166 -13.28 -23.79 7.76
N ALA A 167 -12.59 -23.54 8.87
CA ALA A 167 -11.76 -24.54 9.52
C ALA A 167 -12.62 -25.74 9.96
N PRO A 168 -12.27 -26.98 9.58
CA PRO A 168 -12.97 -28.17 10.02
C PRO A 168 -12.97 -28.29 11.56
N THR A 169 -14.12 -28.59 12.15
CA THR A 169 -14.25 -28.82 13.61
C THR A 169 -14.22 -30.30 13.97
N GLU A 170 -14.31 -31.18 12.96
CA GLU A 170 -14.29 -32.63 13.10
C GLU A 170 -13.29 -33.20 12.09
N PHE A 171 -12.72 -34.37 12.42
CA PHE A 171 -11.82 -35.06 11.51
C PHE A 171 -12.56 -35.58 10.27
N GLU A 172 -12.06 -35.19 9.11
CA GLU A 172 -12.42 -35.72 7.80
C GLU A 172 -11.13 -36.00 7.04
N GLU A 173 -10.98 -37.23 6.56
CA GLU A 173 -9.78 -37.66 5.84
C GLU A 173 -9.58 -36.80 4.59
N GLY A 174 -8.39 -36.20 4.46
CA GLY A 174 -8.07 -35.33 3.33
C GLY A 174 -8.69 -33.92 3.40
N ALA A 175 -9.35 -33.54 4.49
CA ALA A 175 -9.77 -32.16 4.68
C ALA A 175 -8.55 -31.24 4.84
N ARG A 176 -8.49 -30.18 4.04
CA ARG A 176 -7.44 -29.16 4.14
C ARG A 176 -7.65 -28.27 5.36
N ILE A 177 -6.60 -27.63 5.84
CA ILE A 177 -6.71 -26.63 6.91
C ILE A 177 -6.63 -25.24 6.28
N PRO A 178 -7.58 -24.32 6.54
CA PRO A 178 -7.47 -22.97 6.02
C PRO A 178 -6.27 -22.23 6.62
N LYS A 179 -5.84 -21.17 5.95
CA LYS A 179 -4.83 -20.26 6.48
C LYS A 179 -5.51 -19.18 7.33
N PRO A 180 -5.09 -19.00 8.59
CA PRO A 180 -5.51 -17.86 9.37
C PRO A 180 -4.76 -16.61 8.88
N LYS A 181 -5.17 -15.45 9.38
CA LYS A 181 -4.49 -14.16 9.17
C LYS A 181 -4.02 -13.58 10.49
N ARG A 182 -2.89 -12.89 10.43
CA ARG A 182 -2.39 -12.06 11.52
C ARG A 182 -1.70 -10.84 10.91
N ASP A 183 -2.25 -9.64 11.16
CA ASP A 183 -1.78 -8.42 10.50
C ASP A 183 -0.30 -8.17 10.79
N ASN A 184 0.47 -7.92 9.74
CA ASN A 184 1.94 -7.75 9.76
C ASN A 184 2.77 -9.03 9.98
N TYR A 185 2.14 -10.21 9.94
CA TYR A 185 2.80 -11.51 10.04
C TYR A 185 2.58 -12.34 8.79
N GLU A 186 3.50 -13.26 8.56
CA GLU A 186 3.46 -14.27 7.51
C GLU A 186 3.10 -15.62 8.14
N PHE A 187 2.08 -16.29 7.62
CA PHE A 187 1.68 -17.61 8.09
C PHE A 187 2.70 -18.66 7.60
N ILE A 188 3.45 -19.26 8.52
CA ILE A 188 4.45 -20.28 8.18
C ILE A 188 3.76 -21.63 7.95
N GLY A 189 2.80 -21.99 8.80
CA GLY A 189 2.12 -23.28 8.72
C GLY A 189 1.46 -23.74 10.02
N TRP A 190 0.76 -24.87 9.92
CA TRP A 190 0.20 -25.58 11.06
C TRP A 190 1.15 -26.66 11.56
N TYR A 191 1.20 -26.85 12.86
CA TYR A 191 1.97 -27.90 13.54
C TYR A 191 1.06 -28.62 14.54
N ASP A 192 1.35 -29.87 14.86
CA ASP A 192 0.64 -30.67 15.87
C ASP A 192 1.17 -30.45 17.30
N ASN A 193 2.21 -29.63 17.45
CA ASN A 193 2.86 -29.33 18.74
C ASN A 193 3.14 -27.82 18.88
N PRO A 194 3.11 -27.27 20.12
CA PRO A 194 3.36 -25.86 20.38
C PRO A 194 4.83 -25.42 20.18
N GLU A 195 5.77 -26.36 20.12
CA GLU A 195 7.19 -26.13 19.87
C GLU A 195 7.50 -25.92 18.37
N PHE A 196 6.51 -26.15 17.51
CA PHE A 196 6.60 -26.05 16.05
C PHE A 196 7.71 -26.91 15.43
N GLU A 197 7.91 -28.10 15.98
CA GLU A 197 8.83 -29.10 15.46
C GLU A 197 8.14 -30.00 14.43
N GLY A 198 8.92 -30.56 13.49
CA GLY A 198 8.40 -31.46 12.46
C GLY A 198 7.96 -30.75 11.17
N GLU A 199 7.09 -31.41 10.42
CA GLU A 199 6.63 -30.94 9.10
C GLU A 199 5.39 -30.04 9.21
N VAL A 200 5.30 -29.07 8.29
CA VAL A 200 4.11 -28.22 8.18
C VAL A 200 2.91 -29.03 7.71
N LEU A 201 1.83 -28.96 8.47
CA LEU A 201 0.56 -29.60 8.15
C LEU A 201 -0.28 -28.69 7.26
N THR A 202 -0.85 -29.27 6.21
CA THR A 202 -1.77 -28.60 5.27
C THR A 202 -3.16 -29.24 5.27
N HIS A 203 -3.29 -30.42 5.86
CA HIS A 203 -4.50 -31.23 5.95
C HIS A 203 -4.62 -31.82 7.34
N LEU A 204 -5.83 -32.23 7.71
CA LEU A 204 -6.06 -32.96 8.95
C LEU A 204 -5.33 -34.32 8.90
N VAL A 205 -4.71 -34.67 10.01
CA VAL A 205 -4.00 -35.93 10.22
C VAL A 205 -4.74 -36.75 11.27
N ASP A 206 -4.88 -38.05 11.02
CA ASP A 206 -5.52 -38.95 11.99
C ASP A 206 -4.73 -38.98 13.30
N GLY A 207 -5.44 -38.94 14.42
CA GLY A 207 -4.85 -38.85 15.75
C GLY A 207 -4.36 -37.45 16.19
N VAL A 208 -4.42 -36.42 15.34
CA VAL A 208 -4.09 -35.04 15.71
C VAL A 208 -5.37 -34.23 15.97
N ASP A 209 -5.55 -33.79 17.21
CA ASP A 209 -6.72 -33.05 17.68
C ASP A 209 -6.48 -31.56 17.94
N ILE A 210 -5.22 -31.10 18.00
CA ILE A 210 -4.86 -29.68 18.18
C ILE A 210 -3.83 -29.25 17.14
N TYR A 211 -4.09 -28.14 16.46
CA TYR A 211 -3.19 -27.53 15.48
C TYR A 211 -2.74 -26.15 15.93
N TYR A 212 -1.44 -25.89 15.89
CA TYR A 212 -0.79 -24.66 16.33
C TYR A 212 -0.31 -23.85 15.13
N ALA A 213 -0.79 -22.62 14.99
CA ALA A 213 -0.38 -21.72 13.92
C ALA A 213 1.00 -21.13 14.21
N ARG A 214 1.97 -21.35 13.32
CA ARG A 214 3.29 -20.71 13.41
C ARG A 214 3.34 -19.47 12.52
N TRP A 215 3.90 -18.39 13.06
CA TRP A 215 3.98 -17.09 12.40
C TRP A 215 5.44 -16.64 12.25
N ALA A 216 5.74 -16.01 11.12
CA ALA A 216 6.92 -15.19 10.94
C ALA A 216 6.52 -13.71 10.96
N THR A 217 7.46 -12.86 11.34
CA THR A 217 7.35 -11.43 11.18
C THR A 217 8.66 -10.87 10.67
N HIS A 218 8.78 -9.54 10.71
CA HIS A 218 9.97 -8.84 10.32
C HIS A 218 10.18 -7.62 11.18
N THR A 219 11.42 -7.16 11.28
CA THR A 219 11.78 -5.86 11.84
C THR A 219 12.65 -5.15 10.82
N PHE A 220 12.40 -3.87 10.63
CA PHE A 220 13.24 -3.02 9.81
C PHE A 220 14.36 -2.45 10.66
N PHE A 221 15.59 -2.52 10.17
CA PHE A 221 16.72 -1.81 10.75
C PHE A 221 17.02 -0.64 9.81
N HIS A 222 16.91 0.57 10.32
CA HIS A 222 17.07 1.82 9.60
C HIS A 222 18.38 2.49 10.00
N SER A 223 19.21 2.84 9.02
CA SER A 223 20.54 3.42 9.24
C SER A 223 20.51 4.80 9.89
N ASN A 224 19.41 5.56 9.79
CA ASN A 224 19.21 6.82 10.52
C ASN A 224 20.35 7.84 10.32
N ASP A 225 20.90 7.87 9.11
CA ASP A 225 22.00 8.75 8.70
C ASP A 225 21.60 9.78 7.64
N GLY A 226 20.33 9.76 7.21
CA GLY A 226 19.61 10.82 6.50
C GLY A 226 18.46 11.37 7.34
N TYR A 227 17.28 11.57 6.72
CA TYR A 227 16.05 11.94 7.44
C TYR A 227 15.30 10.68 7.88
N ALA A 228 14.97 10.60 9.17
CA ALA A 228 14.20 9.48 9.71
C ALA A 228 12.73 9.50 9.29
N THR A 229 12.16 10.69 9.12
CA THR A 229 10.78 10.87 8.69
C THR A 229 10.69 11.92 7.59
N PHE A 230 9.60 11.86 6.82
CA PHE A 230 9.29 12.92 5.87
C PHE A 230 9.02 14.25 6.57
N ASP A 231 8.55 14.20 7.82
CA ASP A 231 8.28 15.41 8.59
C ASP A 231 9.57 16.17 8.91
N ASP A 232 10.65 15.45 9.26
CA ASP A 232 11.99 16.01 9.47
C ASP A 232 12.54 16.62 8.19
N LEU A 233 12.45 15.87 7.07
CA LEU A 233 12.84 16.36 5.75
C LEU A 233 12.11 17.65 5.39
N TYR A 234 10.78 17.65 5.54
CA TYR A 234 9.96 18.80 5.19
C TYR A 234 10.25 20.00 6.10
N THR A 235 10.46 19.78 7.41
CA THR A 235 10.87 20.83 8.35
C THR A 235 12.19 21.44 7.94
N ASP A 236 13.20 20.64 7.62
CA ASP A 236 14.51 21.14 7.22
C ASP A 236 14.46 21.90 5.88
N PHE A 237 13.67 21.40 4.92
CA PHE A 237 13.39 22.10 3.68
C PHE A 237 12.76 23.47 3.92
N LEU A 238 11.75 23.55 4.82
CA LEU A 238 11.10 24.82 5.16
C LEU A 238 12.02 25.78 5.91
N ASN A 239 12.89 25.28 6.79
CA ASN A 239 13.87 26.11 7.50
C ASN A 239 14.82 26.78 6.50
N ASP A 240 15.40 26.01 5.59
CA ASP A 240 16.27 26.54 4.53
C ASP A 240 15.52 27.50 3.59
N PHE A 241 14.30 27.15 3.20
CA PHE A 241 13.49 28.02 2.35
C PHE A 241 13.15 29.35 3.04
N SER A 242 12.84 29.29 4.34
CA SER A 242 12.57 30.45 5.19
C SER A 242 13.76 31.42 5.26
N GLU A 243 14.99 30.89 5.33
CA GLU A 243 16.21 31.71 5.27
C GLU A 243 16.27 32.52 3.97
N VAL A 244 15.92 31.93 2.82
CA VAL A 244 15.97 32.61 1.52
C VAL A 244 14.88 33.66 1.35
N VAL A 245 13.66 33.38 1.81
CA VAL A 245 12.54 34.32 1.68
C VAL A 245 12.55 35.39 2.77
N GLY A 246 13.38 35.23 3.80
CA GLY A 246 13.53 36.19 4.90
C GLY A 246 12.32 36.22 5.84
N LYS A 247 11.56 35.12 5.90
CA LYS A 247 10.42 34.96 6.80
C LYS A 247 10.21 33.49 7.14
N GLN A 248 9.67 33.23 8.32
CA GLN A 248 9.32 31.87 8.72
C GLN A 248 8.15 31.36 7.86
N VAL A 249 8.40 30.27 7.13
CA VAL A 249 7.39 29.52 6.37
C VAL A 249 7.09 28.24 7.13
N THR A 250 5.81 27.99 7.37
CA THR A 250 5.32 26.88 8.18
C THR A 250 4.70 25.78 7.31
N LYS A 251 4.21 24.74 7.98
CA LYS A 251 3.45 23.64 7.35
C LYS A 251 1.96 23.95 7.21
N ASP A 252 1.55 25.20 7.46
CA ASP A 252 0.15 25.60 7.36
C ASP A 252 -0.41 25.35 5.95
N VAL A 253 -1.65 24.88 5.91
CA VAL A 253 -2.34 24.54 4.67
C VAL A 253 -3.67 25.29 4.62
N GLU A 254 -3.90 26.01 3.54
CA GLU A 254 -5.20 26.62 3.24
C GLU A 254 -5.87 25.90 2.09
N ARG A 255 -7.20 25.79 2.11
CA ARG A 255 -7.97 25.27 0.98
C ARG A 255 -8.43 26.42 0.08
N LEU A 256 -7.88 26.50 -1.12
CA LEU A 256 -8.29 27.48 -2.13
C LEU A 256 -9.40 26.93 -3.04
N PRO A 257 -10.39 27.73 -3.45
CA PRO A 257 -11.37 27.34 -4.46
C PRO A 257 -10.70 26.85 -5.74
N LYS A 258 -11.20 25.75 -6.32
CA LYS A 258 -10.67 25.03 -7.50
C LYS A 258 -9.30 24.33 -7.33
N HIS A 259 -8.47 24.83 -6.43
CA HIS A 259 -7.10 24.36 -6.23
C HIS A 259 -6.96 23.35 -5.09
N GLY A 260 -7.88 23.33 -4.12
CA GLY A 260 -7.79 22.41 -2.99
C GLY A 260 -6.73 22.86 -1.97
N PRO A 261 -6.09 21.91 -1.25
CA PRO A 261 -5.09 22.23 -0.22
C PRO A 261 -3.79 22.81 -0.82
N VAL A 262 -3.38 23.95 -0.28
CA VAL A 262 -2.22 24.73 -0.69
C VAL A 262 -1.39 25.07 0.54
N SER A 263 -0.18 24.51 0.59
CA SER A 263 0.80 24.78 1.63
C SER A 263 1.24 26.24 1.64
N GLU A 264 1.65 26.76 2.80
CA GLU A 264 2.25 28.08 2.91
C GLU A 264 3.49 28.18 2.00
N PHE A 265 4.33 27.14 1.95
CA PHE A 265 5.41 27.04 0.98
C PHE A 265 4.95 27.34 -0.45
N CYS A 266 3.85 26.73 -0.91
CA CYS A 266 3.35 26.94 -2.27
C CYS A 266 2.92 28.39 -2.52
N LYS A 267 2.49 29.13 -1.52
CA LYS A 267 2.17 30.56 -1.66
C LYS A 267 3.45 31.39 -1.69
N GLU A 268 4.39 31.09 -0.81
CA GLU A 268 5.61 31.87 -0.62
C GLU A 268 6.69 31.63 -1.67
N SER A 269 6.61 30.51 -2.37
CA SER A 269 7.44 30.18 -3.54
C SER A 269 6.94 30.83 -4.83
N PHE A 270 5.95 31.73 -4.78
CA PHE A 270 5.59 32.59 -5.92
C PHE A 270 6.64 33.66 -6.21
N ASN A 271 6.46 34.36 -7.34
CA ASN A 271 7.25 35.53 -7.75
C ASN A 271 8.77 35.28 -7.82
N GLY A 272 9.18 34.08 -8.24
CA GLY A 272 10.59 33.74 -8.40
C GLY A 272 11.29 33.28 -7.12
N ASN A 273 10.58 33.18 -5.98
CA ASN A 273 11.20 32.76 -4.73
C ASN A 273 11.68 31.30 -4.76
N LEU A 274 11.04 30.40 -5.53
CA LEU A 274 11.56 29.04 -5.72
C LEU A 274 12.84 29.07 -6.53
N ASN A 275 12.88 29.87 -7.60
CA ASN A 275 14.09 30.06 -8.39
C ASN A 275 15.21 30.67 -7.55
N LYS A 276 14.91 31.66 -6.70
CA LYS A 276 15.88 32.27 -5.77
C LYS A 276 16.46 31.24 -4.79
N PHE A 277 15.62 30.34 -4.29
CA PHE A 277 16.04 29.25 -3.40
C PHE A 277 17.07 28.34 -4.08
N PHE A 278 16.73 27.80 -5.25
CA PHE A 278 17.63 26.92 -6.01
C PHE A 278 18.78 27.66 -6.71
N ALA A 279 18.71 28.99 -6.87
CA ALA A 279 19.84 29.78 -7.38
C ALA A 279 20.94 29.99 -6.33
N THR A 280 20.66 29.70 -5.07
CA THR A 280 21.63 29.82 -3.98
C THR A 280 22.39 28.48 -3.84
N PRO A 281 23.73 28.44 -4.08
CA PRO A 281 24.47 27.18 -4.18
C PRO A 281 24.29 26.23 -3.00
N LYS A 282 24.34 26.75 -1.75
CA LYS A 282 24.14 25.97 -0.52
C LYS A 282 22.85 25.14 -0.57
N TYR A 283 21.73 25.73 -1.00
CA TYR A 283 20.43 25.05 -1.01
C TYR A 283 20.22 24.24 -2.30
N TYR A 284 20.82 24.65 -3.41
CA TYR A 284 20.86 23.84 -4.62
C TYR A 284 21.51 22.48 -4.34
N ASP A 285 22.73 22.49 -3.80
CA ASP A 285 23.49 21.27 -3.51
C ASP A 285 22.76 20.36 -2.51
N LYS A 286 22.02 20.95 -1.56
CA LYS A 286 21.27 20.21 -0.55
C LYS A 286 19.94 19.64 -1.05
N TRP A 287 19.25 20.30 -1.98
CA TRP A 287 17.84 19.98 -2.31
C TRP A 287 17.58 19.58 -3.75
N ILE A 288 18.54 19.72 -4.67
CA ILE A 288 18.31 19.38 -6.09
C ILE A 288 17.90 17.91 -6.28
N TRP A 289 18.35 17.01 -5.40
CA TRP A 289 17.96 15.60 -5.42
C TRP A 289 16.45 15.39 -5.32
N LEU A 290 15.71 16.27 -4.62
CA LEU A 290 14.25 16.19 -4.51
C LEU A 290 13.58 16.51 -5.85
N ILE A 291 14.17 17.43 -6.62
CA ILE A 291 13.76 17.74 -7.99
C ILE A 291 14.10 16.57 -8.91
N ASP A 292 15.27 15.96 -8.76
CA ASP A 292 15.67 14.77 -9.52
C ASP A 292 14.76 13.57 -9.23
N TRP A 293 14.29 13.42 -7.99
CA TRP A 293 13.26 12.44 -7.65
C TRP A 293 11.97 12.67 -8.46
N PHE A 294 11.44 13.90 -8.51
CA PHE A 294 10.28 14.20 -9.38
C PHE A 294 10.56 13.92 -10.86
N ARG A 295 11.75 14.28 -11.35
CA ARG A 295 12.17 14.00 -12.73
C ARG A 295 12.17 12.49 -13.02
N SER A 296 12.60 11.66 -12.07
CA SER A 296 12.59 10.20 -12.21
C SER A 296 11.19 9.61 -12.41
N LEU A 297 10.17 10.19 -11.76
CA LEU A 297 8.77 9.78 -11.91
C LEU A 297 8.16 10.16 -13.27
N MET A 298 8.83 11.06 -14.01
CA MET A 298 8.35 11.60 -15.28
C MET A 298 9.32 11.32 -16.42
N LYS A 299 10.20 10.32 -16.26
CA LYS A 299 11.26 9.95 -17.22
C LYS A 299 10.72 9.71 -18.64
N ASP A 300 9.50 9.21 -18.74
CA ASP A 300 8.83 8.89 -20.02
C ASP A 300 8.07 10.10 -20.62
N ASN A 301 8.20 11.29 -20.03
CA ASN A 301 7.57 12.53 -20.50
C ASN A 301 8.58 13.66 -20.75
N PRO A 302 9.24 13.69 -21.92
CA PRO A 302 10.27 14.69 -22.26
C PRO A 302 9.79 16.14 -22.21
N LYS A 303 8.48 16.38 -22.37
CA LYS A 303 7.90 17.72 -22.24
C LYS A 303 7.86 18.15 -20.77
N LYS A 304 7.41 17.27 -19.88
CA LYS A 304 7.40 17.56 -18.44
C LYS A 304 8.82 17.69 -17.88
N LEU A 305 9.77 16.86 -18.31
CA LEU A 305 11.16 16.94 -17.84
C LEU A 305 11.77 18.34 -18.01
N ARG A 306 11.50 19.00 -19.15
CA ARG A 306 11.95 20.38 -19.42
C ARG A 306 11.43 21.41 -18.42
N HIS A 307 10.31 21.16 -17.73
CA HIS A 307 9.82 22.05 -16.68
C HIS A 307 10.72 22.07 -15.44
N PHE A 308 11.42 20.96 -15.17
CA PHE A 308 12.27 20.77 -13.99
C PHE A 308 13.76 20.95 -14.28
N GLU A 309 14.13 21.30 -15.51
CA GLU A 309 15.50 21.71 -15.83
C GLU A 309 15.80 23.03 -15.14
N PHE A 310 16.86 23.07 -14.33
CA PHE A 310 17.34 24.28 -13.67
C PHE A 310 18.58 24.79 -14.39
N ALA A 311 18.48 25.94 -15.04
CA ALA A 311 19.56 26.59 -15.78
C ALA A 311 19.44 28.11 -15.64
N ASP A 312 20.57 28.81 -15.64
CA ASP A 312 20.64 30.28 -15.53
C ASP A 312 19.81 30.84 -14.35
N GLY A 313 19.83 30.13 -13.21
CA GLY A 313 19.14 30.53 -11.97
C GLY A 313 17.62 30.36 -12.00
N LYS A 314 17.05 29.58 -12.92
CA LYS A 314 15.60 29.36 -13.03
C LYS A 314 15.24 27.95 -13.50
N PHE A 315 14.09 27.47 -13.05
CA PHE A 315 13.44 26.30 -13.62
C PHE A 315 12.80 26.62 -14.98
N GLY A 316 12.76 25.65 -15.89
CA GLY A 316 12.07 25.77 -17.18
C GLY A 316 10.58 26.11 -17.04
N LEU A 317 9.92 25.65 -15.97
CA LEU A 317 8.60 26.15 -15.56
C LEU A 317 8.44 26.08 -14.03
N GLU A 318 8.84 27.14 -13.34
CA GLU A 318 8.77 27.27 -11.87
C GLU A 318 7.40 26.90 -11.29
N ALA A 319 6.31 27.31 -11.95
CA ALA A 319 4.95 27.00 -11.51
C ALA A 319 4.71 25.48 -11.44
N GLN A 320 5.22 24.70 -12.38
CA GLN A 320 5.06 23.24 -12.34
C GLN A 320 5.81 22.65 -11.14
N VAL A 321 7.08 23.02 -10.96
CA VAL A 321 7.93 22.49 -9.87
C VAL A 321 7.33 22.81 -8.51
N ARG A 322 6.86 24.05 -8.33
CA ARG A 322 6.18 24.51 -7.11
C ARG A 322 4.95 23.67 -6.77
N TRP A 323 4.10 23.41 -7.76
CA TRP A 323 2.87 22.65 -7.53
C TRP A 323 3.13 21.16 -7.27
N GLU A 324 4.19 20.59 -7.85
CA GLU A 324 4.58 19.20 -7.57
C GLU A 324 5.10 19.05 -6.13
N LEU A 325 5.92 20.01 -5.67
CA LEU A 325 6.31 20.11 -4.26
C LEU A 325 5.10 20.31 -3.35
N ASN A 326 4.15 21.19 -3.72
CA ASN A 326 2.91 21.36 -2.95
C ASN A 326 2.14 20.05 -2.82
N SER A 327 1.89 19.37 -3.94
CA SER A 327 1.16 18.12 -4.01
C SER A 327 1.83 17.03 -3.17
N LEU A 328 3.16 16.94 -3.19
CA LEU A 328 3.93 16.10 -2.27
C LEU A 328 3.70 16.51 -0.81
N PHE A 329 3.90 17.78 -0.45
CA PHE A 329 3.78 18.24 0.93
C PHE A 329 2.38 18.03 1.52
N VAL A 330 1.32 18.21 0.73
CA VAL A 330 -0.08 18.04 1.18
C VAL A 330 -0.66 16.64 0.94
N SER A 331 0.16 15.68 0.48
CA SER A 331 -0.26 14.29 0.16
C SER A 331 -1.44 14.21 -0.81
N ARG A 332 -1.38 14.92 -1.95
CA ARG A 332 -2.44 14.90 -2.97
C ARG A 332 -1.89 15.02 -4.40
N PHE A 333 -2.78 14.92 -5.38
CA PHE A 333 -2.59 15.41 -6.73
C PHE A 333 -3.41 16.68 -6.97
N HIS A 334 -3.00 17.44 -7.99
CA HIS A 334 -3.70 18.63 -8.44
C HIS A 334 -4.21 18.43 -9.87
N LEU A 335 -5.53 18.56 -10.05
CA LEU A 335 -6.23 18.26 -11.32
C LEU A 335 -6.42 19.49 -12.23
N THR A 336 -6.22 20.69 -11.70
CA THR A 336 -6.25 21.93 -12.51
C THR A 336 -4.83 22.37 -12.81
N TRP A 337 -4.64 23.28 -13.77
CA TRP A 337 -3.28 23.73 -14.08
C TRP A 337 -2.64 24.46 -12.88
N PRO A 338 -1.39 24.15 -12.52
CA PRO A 338 -0.53 23.08 -13.06
C PRO A 338 -0.92 21.67 -12.59
N ILE A 339 -1.08 20.72 -13.53
CA ILE A 339 -1.50 19.34 -13.22
C ILE A 339 -0.30 18.54 -12.71
N THR A 340 -0.42 17.87 -11.57
CA THR A 340 0.70 17.19 -10.88
C THR A 340 0.58 15.67 -10.87
N GLY A 341 1.63 14.99 -10.42
CA GLY A 341 1.55 13.58 -10.00
C GLY A 341 0.66 13.38 -8.77
N ASP A 342 0.33 12.11 -8.49
CA ASP A 342 -0.41 11.67 -7.31
C ASP A 342 0.54 11.20 -6.21
N TYR A 343 0.57 11.96 -5.12
CA TYR A 343 1.36 11.70 -3.92
C TYR A 343 0.48 11.39 -2.71
N SER A 344 -0.77 10.99 -2.92
CA SER A 344 -1.69 10.58 -1.85
C SER A 344 -1.49 9.14 -1.40
N GLY A 345 -0.71 8.34 -2.15
CA GLY A 345 -0.41 6.96 -1.82
C GLY A 345 0.32 6.82 -0.48
N ILE A 346 -0.18 5.92 0.37
CA ILE A 346 0.48 5.53 1.62
C ILE A 346 1.90 5.04 1.32
N GLY A 347 2.87 5.47 2.13
CA GLY A 347 4.26 5.04 1.99
C GLY A 347 5.10 5.88 1.02
N ILE A 348 4.52 6.78 0.21
CA ILE A 348 5.29 7.59 -0.74
C ILE A 348 6.28 8.51 -0.01
N LYS A 349 5.79 9.21 1.04
CA LYS A 349 6.57 10.16 1.82
C LYS A 349 7.63 9.45 2.66
N GLU A 350 7.24 8.34 3.27
CA GLU A 350 8.11 7.46 4.05
C GLU A 350 9.25 6.95 3.16
N LYS A 351 8.94 6.38 1.98
CA LYS A 351 9.95 5.94 1.01
C LYS A 351 10.87 7.06 0.54
N LEU A 352 10.37 8.29 0.44
CA LEU A 352 11.20 9.44 0.06
C LEU A 352 12.19 9.81 1.17
N ALA A 353 11.76 9.84 2.43
CA ALA A 353 12.65 10.05 3.57
C ALA A 353 13.67 8.91 3.68
N ASP A 354 13.19 7.67 3.61
CA ASP A 354 13.98 6.44 3.58
C ASP A 354 15.09 6.48 2.52
N SER A 355 14.81 7.05 1.33
CA SER A 355 15.78 7.16 0.23
C SER A 355 17.00 8.04 0.55
N THR A 356 16.93 8.84 1.61
CA THR A 356 18.04 9.68 2.08
C THR A 356 18.97 8.96 3.05
N ASN A 357 18.62 7.72 3.45
CA ASN A 357 19.38 6.91 4.37
C ASN A 357 20.18 5.84 3.61
N SER A 358 21.37 5.51 4.10
CA SER A 358 22.29 4.60 3.40
C SER A 358 21.76 3.16 3.30
N SER A 359 20.93 2.76 4.27
CA SER A 359 20.38 1.41 4.32
C SER A 359 19.10 1.30 5.15
N ILE A 360 18.17 0.48 4.67
CA ILE A 360 17.04 -0.05 5.43
C ILE A 360 16.99 -1.55 5.20
N ILE A 361 17.26 -2.33 6.24
CA ILE A 361 17.39 -3.78 6.16
C ILE A 361 16.17 -4.41 6.81
N LYS A 362 15.37 -5.13 6.02
CA LYS A 362 14.25 -5.94 6.52
C LYS A 362 14.77 -7.31 6.96
N VAL A 363 14.74 -7.59 8.25
CA VAL A 363 15.09 -8.91 8.80
C VAL A 363 13.81 -9.68 9.10
N LYS A 364 13.57 -10.77 8.37
CA LYS A 364 12.46 -11.70 8.63
C LYS A 364 12.88 -12.78 9.64
N TYR A 365 11.97 -13.15 10.53
CA TYR A 365 12.22 -14.19 11.54
C TYR A 365 10.92 -14.85 12.01
N PRO A 366 10.94 -16.15 12.38
CA PRO A 366 9.85 -16.79 13.12
C PRO A 366 9.67 -16.14 14.50
N VAL A 367 8.43 -15.95 14.94
CA VAL A 367 8.14 -15.44 16.29
C VAL A 367 8.64 -16.44 17.34
N GLY A 368 9.34 -15.96 18.36
CA GLY A 368 9.93 -16.78 19.43
C GLY A 368 11.39 -17.19 19.18
N GLU A 369 11.96 -16.88 18.00
CA GLU A 369 13.37 -17.13 17.71
C GLU A 369 14.24 -15.88 17.92
N ASN A 370 15.49 -16.10 18.33
CA ASN A 370 16.47 -15.02 18.50
C ASN A 370 16.84 -14.40 17.14
N VAL A 371 16.59 -13.11 16.98
CA VAL A 371 16.94 -12.38 15.76
C VAL A 371 18.41 -11.97 15.77
N LYS A 372 19.12 -12.27 14.67
CA LYS A 372 20.47 -11.75 14.44
C LYS A 372 20.38 -10.34 13.84
N PHE A 373 20.99 -9.37 14.51
CA PHE A 373 20.97 -7.99 14.04
C PHE A 373 21.88 -7.83 12.81
N PRO A 374 21.44 -7.07 11.81
CA PRO A 374 22.24 -6.85 10.61
C PRO A 374 23.44 -5.95 10.92
N LYS A 375 24.52 -6.12 10.17
CA LYS A 375 25.64 -5.17 10.18
C LYS A 375 25.27 -3.98 9.32
N MET A 376 25.63 -2.78 9.77
CA MET A 376 25.54 -1.55 9.00
C MET A 376 26.87 -0.81 9.05
N ASN A 377 27.16 -0.05 7.98
CA ASN A 377 28.39 0.72 7.87
C ASN A 377 28.03 2.17 7.50
N ARG A 378 28.76 3.11 8.11
CA ARG A 378 28.71 4.53 7.79
C ARG A 378 30.13 5.09 7.87
N ASP A 379 30.64 5.65 6.77
CA ASP A 379 32.04 6.07 6.67
C ASP A 379 32.40 7.11 7.74
N GLY A 380 33.44 6.80 8.54
CA GLY A 380 33.89 7.66 9.65
C GLY A 380 33.07 7.57 10.94
N TYR A 381 32.18 6.57 11.05
CA TYR A 381 31.36 6.34 12.24
C TYR A 381 31.41 4.87 12.70
N GLU A 382 31.21 4.67 14.00
CA GLU A 382 30.98 3.36 14.63
C GLU A 382 29.49 3.18 14.96
N LEU A 383 28.93 2.01 14.66
CA LEU A 383 27.57 1.65 15.04
C LEU A 383 27.53 1.33 16.54
N VAL A 384 26.84 2.16 17.31
CA VAL A 384 26.66 1.99 18.76
C VAL A 384 25.59 0.92 19.04
N GLY A 385 24.51 0.94 18.28
CA GLY A 385 23.35 0.09 18.53
C GLY A 385 22.09 0.57 17.83
N PHE A 386 20.98 -0.05 18.19
CA PHE A 386 19.66 0.24 17.64
C PHE A 386 18.67 0.66 18.73
N TYR A 387 17.77 1.58 18.38
CA TYR A 387 16.73 2.12 19.26
C TYR A 387 15.37 1.97 18.59
N ASP A 388 14.30 1.89 19.36
CA ASP A 388 12.93 1.71 18.86
C ASP A 388 12.24 3.01 18.43
N ASN A 389 12.98 4.13 18.47
CA ASN A 389 12.55 5.46 18.07
C ASN A 389 13.70 6.18 17.35
N HIS A 390 13.34 7.07 16.43
CA HIS A 390 14.30 7.75 15.56
C HIS A 390 15.06 8.87 16.27
N GLU A 391 14.51 9.38 17.36
CA GLU A 391 15.13 10.35 18.26
C GLU A 391 16.26 9.73 19.11
N LEU A 392 16.42 8.40 19.06
CA LEU A 392 17.46 7.63 19.76
C LEU A 392 17.43 7.82 21.29
N LEU A 393 16.21 7.96 21.83
CA LEU A 393 15.93 8.10 23.25
C LEU A 393 15.67 6.73 23.89
N GLY A 394 15.82 6.66 25.21
CA GLY A 394 15.53 5.44 25.97
C GLY A 394 16.67 4.40 25.95
N GLU A 395 16.30 3.14 26.12
CA GLU A 395 17.25 2.03 26.18
C GLU A 395 17.55 1.47 24.79
N GLN A 396 18.79 1.02 24.61
CA GLN A 396 19.20 0.32 23.38
C GLN A 396 18.49 -1.03 23.30
N VAL A 397 17.97 -1.36 22.13
CA VAL A 397 17.46 -2.70 21.83
C VAL A 397 18.65 -3.63 21.64
N THR A 398 18.82 -4.62 22.53
CA THR A 398 19.95 -5.57 22.49
C THR A 398 19.57 -6.96 22.01
N SER A 399 18.27 -7.29 21.99
CA SER A 399 17.76 -8.59 21.56
C SER A 399 16.31 -8.47 21.08
N ILE A 400 15.94 -9.31 20.13
CA ILE A 400 14.55 -9.54 19.73
C ILE A 400 14.32 -11.04 19.86
N THR A 401 13.44 -11.43 20.80
CA THR A 401 13.11 -12.83 21.12
C THR A 401 11.62 -13.12 21.04
N ASP A 402 10.82 -12.08 20.88
CA ASP A 402 9.37 -12.12 20.78
C ASP A 402 8.92 -11.22 19.62
N ASP A 403 7.64 -10.91 19.57
CA ASP A 403 7.03 -10.11 18.52
C ASP A 403 6.82 -8.63 18.89
N THR A 404 7.47 -8.14 19.95
CA THR A 404 7.42 -6.73 20.38
C THR A 404 7.79 -5.76 19.25
N TYR A 405 8.69 -6.17 18.36
CA TYR A 405 9.20 -5.39 17.24
C TYR A 405 8.69 -5.85 15.86
N ALA A 406 7.62 -6.65 15.83
CA ALA A 406 6.95 -7.07 14.61
C ALA A 406 6.49 -5.86 13.77
N ALA A 407 6.97 -5.81 12.53
CA ALA A 407 6.82 -4.73 11.56
C ALA A 407 7.18 -3.32 12.06
N LYS A 408 7.97 -3.23 13.14
CA LYS A 408 8.52 -1.97 13.61
C LYS A 408 9.87 -1.68 12.96
N THR A 409 10.27 -0.42 13.06
CA THR A 409 11.59 0.06 12.64
C THR A 409 12.45 0.33 13.85
N LEU A 410 13.69 -0.18 13.83
CA LEU A 410 14.74 0.16 14.78
C LEU A 410 15.77 1.06 14.11
N TYR A 411 16.19 2.11 14.79
CA TYR A 411 17.03 3.18 14.25
C TYR A 411 18.43 3.08 14.80
N ALA A 412 19.42 3.10 13.90
CA ALA A 412 20.83 3.02 14.26
C ALA A 412 21.31 4.31 14.93
N LYS A 413 22.13 4.14 15.97
CA LYS A 413 22.90 5.22 16.59
C LYS A 413 24.35 5.11 16.21
N TRP A 414 24.95 6.24 15.85
CA TRP A 414 26.32 6.32 15.37
C TRP A 414 27.17 7.22 16.26
N ASN A 415 28.41 6.81 16.53
CA ASN A 415 29.44 7.66 17.11
C ASN A 415 30.46 8.00 16.02
N LYS A 416 30.85 9.27 15.92
CA LYS A 416 31.92 9.68 15.02
C LYS A 416 33.26 9.16 15.55
N LEU A 417 34.08 8.56 14.68
CA LEU A 417 35.41 8.04 15.00
C LEU A 417 36.43 9.14 15.29
#